data_AF-A0A834G479-F1
#
_entry.id   AF-A0A834G479-F1
#
_cell.length_a   1.000
_cell.length_b   1.000
_cell.length_c   1.000
_cell.angle_alpha   90.00
_cell.angle_beta   90.00
_cell.angle_gamma   90.00
#
_symmetry.space_group_name_H-M   'P 1'
#
loop_
_entity.id
_entity.type
_entity.pdbx_description
1 polymer ?
#
loop_
_entity_poly.entity_id
_entity_poly.type
_entity_poly.pdbx_seq_one_letter_code
_entity_poly.pdbx_strand_id
1 'polypeptide(L)' 'MSIPTIADGGVSRWLTDIYEKEGSATPQRLVFSRYDVAELDALFTPGIFVDACFSLDTYDYQQSAGIRLVAKKLIIHSN' A
#
# COMPACT_ATOMS: atom_id res chain seq x y z
N MET A 1 2.05 7.15 8.71
CA MET A 1 2.38 7.04 7.26
C MET A 1 1.06 7.19 6.50
N SER A 2 0.96 8.00 5.44
CA SER A 2 -0.30 8.17 4.70
C SER A 2 -0.17 7.57 3.29
N ILE A 3 -0.98 6.56 2.98
CA ILE A 3 -1.00 5.93 1.65
C ILE A 3 -2.03 6.67 0.78
N PRO A 4 -1.71 7.01 -0.49
CA PRO A 4 -2.67 7.64 -1.38
C PRO A 4 -3.90 6.75 -1.66
N THR A 5 -5.09 7.35 -1.68
CA THR A 5 -6.38 6.68 -1.93
C THR A 5 -7.00 7.20 -3.24
N ILE A 6 -7.61 6.35 -4.06
CA ILE A 6 -8.49 6.76 -5.16
C ILE A 6 -9.94 6.59 -4.72
N ALA A 7 -10.77 7.62 -4.93
CA ALA A 7 -12.22 7.51 -4.86
C ALA A 7 -12.78 7.23 -6.26
N ASP A 8 -13.35 6.05 -6.46
CA ASP A 8 -14.10 5.71 -7.68
C ASP A 8 -15.51 5.29 -7.27
N GLY A 9 -16.54 6.00 -7.76
CA GLY A 9 -17.95 5.64 -7.54
C GLY A 9 -18.41 5.41 -6.09
N GLY A 10 -17.74 6.01 -5.09
CA GLY A 10 -18.11 5.89 -3.66
C GLY A 10 -17.28 4.89 -2.86
N VAL A 11 -16.32 4.19 -3.48
CA VAL A 11 -15.39 3.29 -2.79
C VAL A 11 -13.98 3.91 -2.82
N SER A 12 -13.46 4.25 -1.66
CA SER A 12 -12.06 4.66 -1.49
C SER A 12 -11.19 3.41 -1.43
N ARG A 13 -10.29 3.19 -2.40
CA ARG A 13 -9.29 2.10 -2.34
C ARG A 13 -7.88 2.65 -2.22
N TRP A 14 -7.02 1.97 -1.46
CA TRP A 14 -5.60 2.27 -1.47
C TRP A 14 -5.02 2.07 -2.87
N LEU A 15 -4.14 2.98 -3.28
CA LEU A 15 -3.37 2.84 -4.53
C LEU A 15 -2.28 1.77 -4.45
N THR A 16 -1.91 1.41 -3.23
CA THR A 16 -0.91 0.39 -2.92
C THR A 16 -1.64 -0.90 -2.58
N ASP A 17 -1.29 -1.99 -3.27
CA ASP A 17 -1.77 -3.31 -2.92
C ASP A 17 -0.98 -3.83 -1.70
N ILE A 18 -1.68 -4.34 -0.70
CA ILE A 18 -1.06 -4.84 0.54
C ILE A 18 -1.24 -6.36 0.58
N TYR A 19 -0.16 -7.05 0.92
CA TYR A 19 -0.09 -8.50 1.03
C TYR A 19 0.43 -8.90 2.40
N GLU A 20 0.02 -10.07 2.86
CA GLU A 20 0.54 -10.71 4.05
C GLU A 20 1.26 -12.01 3.68
N LYS A 21 2.39 -12.25 4.34
CA LYS A 21 3.19 -13.45 4.21
C LYS A 21 3.42 -14.04 5.59
N GLU A 22 2.50 -14.90 6.01
CA GLU A 22 2.62 -15.71 7.23
C GLU A 22 3.18 -17.09 6.86
N GLY A 23 4.46 -17.35 7.16
CA GLY A 23 5.12 -18.66 7.02
C GLY A 23 5.12 -19.37 5.65
N SER A 24 4.38 -18.84 4.66
CA SER A 24 4.09 -19.48 3.38
C SER A 24 5.00 -18.95 2.27
N ALA A 25 5.13 -19.75 1.21
CA ALA A 25 5.93 -19.37 0.04
C ALA A 25 5.30 -18.23 -0.78
N THR A 26 3.97 -18.04 -0.71
CA THR A 26 3.22 -17.13 -1.58
C THR A 26 2.42 -16.11 -0.76
N PRO A 27 2.75 -14.81 -0.84
CA PRO A 27 2.01 -13.75 -0.16
C PRO A 27 0.54 -13.68 -0.60
N GLN A 28 -0.39 -13.53 0.35
CA GLN A 28 -1.82 -13.37 0.08
C GLN A 28 -2.21 -11.90 0.10
N ARG A 29 -3.10 -11.48 -0.80
CA ARG A 29 -3.57 -10.08 -0.86
C ARG A 29 -4.57 -9.82 0.25
N LEU A 30 -4.34 -8.77 1.04
CA LEU A 30 -5.30 -8.28 2.02
C LEU A 30 -6.38 -7.42 1.33
N VAL A 31 -7.64 -7.71 1.65
CA VAL A 31 -8.80 -6.94 1.19
C VAL A 31 -9.44 -6.29 2.40
N PHE A 32 -9.41 -4.96 2.43
CA PHE A 32 -9.95 -4.17 3.54
C PHE A 32 -11.44 -3.92 3.36
N SER A 33 -12.17 -3.93 4.48
CA SER A 33 -13.61 -3.77 4.47
C SER A 33 -14.03 -2.29 4.37
N ARG A 34 -13.23 -1.40 4.98
CA ARG A 34 -13.54 0.02 5.12
C ARG A 34 -12.41 0.95 4.67
N TYR A 35 -11.25 0.40 4.28
CA TYR A 35 -10.05 1.17 3.93
C TYR A 35 -9.76 2.27 4.96
N ASP A 36 -9.91 1.92 6.24
CA ASP A 36 -9.69 2.82 7.37
C ASP A 36 -8.21 2.79 7.78
N VAL A 37 -7.70 3.93 8.27
CA VAL A 37 -6.35 4.07 8.80
C VAL A 37 -6.13 3.15 10.00
N ALA A 38 -7.18 2.89 10.80
CA ALA A 38 -7.08 1.98 11.93
C ALA A 38 -6.79 0.51 11.52
N GLU A 39 -7.40 0.02 10.43
CA GLU A 39 -7.11 -1.34 9.91
C GLU A 39 -5.68 -1.40 9.34
N LEU A 40 -5.18 -0.30 8.78
CA LEU A 40 -3.82 -0.21 8.26
C LEU A 40 -2.77 -0.18 9.38
N ASP A 41 -2.99 0.65 10.42
CA ASP A 41 -2.05 0.78 11.54
C ASP A 41 -1.90 -0.54 12.32
N ALA A 42 -2.98 -1.32 12.42
CA ALA A 42 -2.95 -2.64 13.06
C ALA A 42 -1.99 -3.64 12.38
N LEU A 43 -1.65 -3.44 11.10
CA LEU A 43 -0.73 -4.29 10.36
C LEU A 43 0.74 -3.98 10.63
N PHE A 44 1.04 -2.76 11.06
CA PHE A 44 2.42 -2.29 11.28
C PHE A 44 2.73 -2.24 12.77
N THR A 45 2.75 -3.41 13.41
CA THR A 45 3.18 -3.52 14.80
C THR A 45 4.71 -3.52 14.91
N PRO A 46 5.29 -3.03 16.03
CA PRO A 46 6.72 -3.05 16.24
C PRO A 46 7.31 -4.46 16.08
N GLY A 47 8.35 -4.61 15.26
CA GLY A 47 9.01 -5.90 15.01
C GLY A 47 8.55 -6.63 13.75
N ILE A 48 7.53 -6.13 13.05
CA ILE A 48 7.11 -6.61 11.72
C ILE A 48 8.11 -6.14 10.66
N PHE A 49 8.47 -7.03 9.73
CA PHE A 49 9.22 -6.68 8.52
C PHE A 49 8.26 -6.42 7.35
N VAL A 50 8.64 -5.52 6.45
CA VAL A 50 7.82 -5.16 5.28
C VAL A 50 8.71 -5.06 4.05
N ASP A 51 8.39 -5.83 3.00
CA ASP A 51 8.98 -5.62 1.68
C ASP A 51 8.10 -4.65 0.88
N ALA A 52 8.74 -3.84 0.03
CA ALA A 52 8.05 -2.90 -0.84
C ALA A 52 8.51 -3.05 -2.31
N CYS A 53 7.55 -3.02 -3.23
CA CYS A 53 7.81 -2.90 -4.66
C CYS A 53 7.46 -1.47 -5.10
N PHE A 54 8.46 -0.78 -5.65
CA PHE A 54 8.32 0.59 -6.10
C PHE A 54 8.19 0.68 -7.62
N SER A 55 7.38 1.63 -8.08
CA SER A 55 7.39 2.12 -9.46
C SER A 55 7.78 3.59 -9.50
N LEU A 56 8.26 4.01 -10.66
CA LEU A 56 8.40 5.41 -11.01
C LEU A 56 7.15 5.81 -11.79
N ASP A 57 6.35 6.69 -11.21
CA ASP A 57 5.19 7.28 -11.89
C ASP A 57 5.57 8.69 -12.32
N THR A 58 5.22 9.07 -13.55
CA THR A 58 5.29 10.47 -13.97
C THR A 58 4.13 11.24 -13.35
N TYR A 59 4.35 12.51 -13.06
CA TYR A 59 3.29 13.43 -12.67
C TYR A 59 3.54 14.79 -13.31
N ASP A 60 2.46 15.43 -13.72
CA ASP A 60 2.50 16.81 -14.19
C ASP A 60 1.90 17.70 -13.12
N TYR A 61 2.76 18.44 -12.41
CA TYR A 61 2.32 19.42 -11.41
C TYR A 61 2.72 20.81 -11.87
N GLN A 62 1.75 21.72 -12.00
CA GLN A 62 1.99 23.12 -12.39
C GLN A 62 2.89 23.26 -13.64
N GLN A 63 2.61 22.50 -14.71
CA GLN A 63 3.38 22.48 -15.96
C GLN A 63 4.83 21.98 -15.83
N SER A 64 5.20 21.39 -14.69
CA SER A 64 6.48 20.70 -14.52
C SER A 64 6.25 19.18 -14.54
N ALA A 65 6.87 18.50 -15.50
CA ALA A 65 6.93 17.04 -15.53
C ALA A 65 7.93 16.56 -14.48
N GLY A 66 7.49 15.66 -13.61
CA GLY A 66 8.30 15.06 -12.56
C GLY A 66 8.15 13.55 -12.53
N ILE A 67 9.05 12.91 -11.79
CA ILE A 67 8.98 11.48 -11.47
C ILE A 67 8.80 11.37 -9.96
N ARG A 68 7.82 10.58 -9.52
CA ARG A 68 7.62 10.23 -8.12
C ARG A 68 7.85 8.73 -7.92
N LEU A 69 8.47 8.39 -6.80
CA LEU A 69 8.58 7.02 -6.35
C LEU A 69 7.26 6.62 -5.67
N VAL A 70 6.63 5.53 -6.13
CA VAL A 70 5.35 5.05 -5.61
C VAL A 70 5.49 3.61 -5.17
N ALA A 71 5.13 3.31 -3.93
CA ALA A 71 4.98 1.93 -3.48
C ALA A 71 3.70 1.35 -4.09
N LYS A 72 3.82 0.46 -5.07
CA LYS A 72 2.66 -0.22 -5.69
C LYS A 72 2.23 -1.44 -4.89
N LYS A 73 3.18 -2.08 -4.20
CA LYS A 73 2.93 -3.27 -3.39
C LYS A 73 3.71 -3.24 -2.08
N LEU A 74 3.04 -3.59 -0.99
CA LEU A 74 3.64 -3.90 0.31
C LEU A 74 3.42 -5.38 0.63
N ILE A 75 4.41 -6.04 1.20
CA ILE A 75 4.33 -7.41 1.70
C ILE A 75 4.73 -7.39 3.18
N ILE A 76 3.76 -7.63 4.04
CA ILE A 76 3.93 -7.67 5.48
C ILE A 76 4.35 -9.10 5.87
N HIS A 77 5.42 -9.22 6.64
CA HIS A 77 5.88 -10.48 7.20
C HIS A 77 5.33 -10.61 8.61
N SER A 78 4.21 -11.31 8.71
CA SER A 78 3.61 -11.68 9.99
C SER A 78 4.43 -12.83 10.60
N ASN A 79 4.73 -12.71 11.90
CA ASN A 79 5.49 -13.70 12.67
C ASN A 79 4.69 -14.98 12.92
#